data_AF-A0A3D4BB24-F1
#
_entry.id   AF-A0A3D4BB24-F1
#
_cell.length_a   1.000
_cell.length_b   1.000
_cell.length_c   1.000
_cell.angle_alpha   90.00
_cell.angle_beta   90.00
_cell.angle_gamma   90.00
#
_symmetry.space_group_name_H-M   'P 1'
#
loop_
_entity.id
_entity.type
_entity.pdbx_description
1 polymer ?
#
loop_
_entity_poly.entity_id
_entity_poly.type
_entity_poly.pdbx_seq_one_letter_code
_entity_poly.pdbx_strand_id
1 'polypeptide(L)' 'MSPDRNICLIISPSIFLLDERVFVSLGILRIAAVLENQGYNVEVVDLSGIENYQEAMRAHVRSS' A
#
# COMPACT_ATOMS: atom_id res chain seq x y z
N MET A 1 -10.73 4.21 21.75
CA MET A 1 -10.44 4.23 20.30
C MET A 1 -11.57 3.54 19.57
N SER A 2 -12.14 4.18 18.55
CA SER A 2 -13.12 3.54 17.67
C SER A 2 -12.41 2.46 16.84
N PRO A 3 -12.93 1.23 16.77
CA PRO A 3 -12.25 0.10 16.14
C PRO A 3 -12.05 0.21 14.61
N ASP A 4 -12.73 1.14 13.92
CA ASP A 4 -12.80 1.17 12.45
C ASP A 4 -11.94 2.27 11.78
N ARG A 5 -10.77 2.58 12.34
CA ARG A 5 -9.86 3.64 11.80
C ARG A 5 -8.64 3.09 11.05
N ASN A 6 -8.52 1.76 10.90
CA ASN A 6 -7.39 1.14 10.21
C ASN A 6 -7.68 1.03 8.70
N ILE A 7 -6.76 1.52 7.87
CA ILE A 7 -6.84 1.44 6.40
C ILE A 7 -5.55 0.84 5.88
N CYS A 8 -5.64 -0.23 5.08
CA CYS A 8 -4.51 -0.80 4.34
C CYS A 8 -4.62 -0.40 2.86
N LEU A 9 -3.62 0.34 2.37
CA LEU A 9 -3.49 0.74 0.98
C LEU A 9 -2.49 -0.19 0.28
N ILE A 10 -2.88 -0.74 -0.87
CA ILE A 10 -2.05 -1.71 -1.60
C ILE A 10 -1.61 -1.09 -2.92
N ILE A 11 -0.29 -1.02 -3.14
CA ILE A 11 0.29 -0.74 -4.45
C ILE A 11 0.38 -2.07 -5.19
N SER A 12 -0.39 -2.20 -6.26
CA SER A 12 -0.50 -3.45 -7.02
C SER A 12 0.83 -3.87 -7.68
N PRO A 13 1.06 -5.17 -7.88
CA PRO A 13 2.17 -5.69 -8.68
C PRO A 13 1.97 -5.29 -10.15
N SER A 14 2.45 -4.11 -10.52
CA SER A 14 2.39 -3.62 -11.89
C SER A 14 3.79 -3.59 -12.49
N ILE A 15 3.98 -4.33 -13.58
CA ILE A 15 5.21 -4.31 -14.39
C ILE A 15 5.44 -2.91 -14.97
N PHE A 16 4.39 -2.11 -15.13
CA PHE A 16 4.47 -0.73 -15.59
C PHE A 16 5.15 0.20 -14.57
N LEU A 17 5.17 -0.13 -13.28
CA LEU A 17 5.85 0.66 -12.24
C LEU A 17 7.38 0.45 -12.22
N LEU A 18 7.92 -0.41 -13.10
CA LEU A 18 9.36 -0.66 -13.26
C LEU A 18 10.02 0.23 -14.34
N ASP A 19 9.24 0.92 -15.17
CA ASP A 19 9.76 1.88 -16.14
C ASP A 19 9.96 3.23 -15.43
N GLU A 20 11.21 3.73 -15.39
CA GLU A 20 11.60 4.98 -14.71
C GLU A 20 10.83 6.23 -15.17
N ARG A 21 10.08 6.13 -16.28
CA ARG A 21 9.24 7.19 -16.84
C ARG A 21 7.79 7.13 -16.35
N VAL A 22 7.42 6.07 -15.63
CA VAL A 22 6.11 5.90 -15.01
C VAL A 22 6.21 6.47 -13.60
N PHE A 23 5.47 7.54 -13.37
CA PHE A 23 5.48 8.25 -12.09
C PHE A 23 5.35 7.25 -10.93
N VAL A 24 6.30 7.32 -10.00
CA VAL A 24 6.26 6.62 -8.71
C VAL A 24 4.88 6.81 -8.09
N SER A 25 4.43 5.86 -7.27
CA SER A 25 3.12 5.83 -6.62
C SER A 25 2.82 6.99 -5.64
N LEU A 26 3.27 8.21 -5.92
CA LEU A 26 3.02 9.45 -5.19
C LEU A 26 1.53 9.71 -4.96
N GLY A 27 0.66 9.21 -5.86
CA GLY A 27 -0.79 9.29 -5.69
C GLY A 27 -1.28 8.57 -4.43
N ILE A 28 -0.89 7.30 -4.24
CA ILE A 28 -1.35 6.51 -3.08
C ILE A 28 -0.70 6.99 -1.79
N LEU A 29 0.55 7.44 -1.85
CA LEU A 29 1.24 8.01 -0.69
C LEU A 29 0.64 9.34 -0.25
N ARG A 30 0.17 10.17 -1.19
CA ARG A 30 -0.61 11.37 -0.86
C ARG A 30 -1.93 11.03 -0.18
N ILE A 31 -2.62 9.99 -0.64
CA ILE A 31 -3.86 9.52 -0.01
C ILE A 31 -3.57 9.05 1.42
N ALA A 32 -2.50 8.27 1.63
CA ALA A 32 -2.06 7.83 2.94
C ALA A 32 -1.84 9.02 3.89
N ALA A 33 -1.05 10.01 3.47
CA ALA A 33 -0.76 11.20 4.27
C ALA A 33 -2.02 12.01 4.64
N VAL A 34 -3.00 12.11 3.71
CA VAL A 34 -4.28 12.79 4.00
C VAL A 34 -5.10 12.01 5.02
N LEU A 35 -5.17 10.69 4.91
CA LEU A 35 -5.88 9.82 5.85
C LEU A 35 -5.25 9.85 7.24
N GLU A 36 -3.93 9.76 7.33
CA GLU A 36 -3.18 9.90 8.59
C GLU A 36 -3.49 11.26 9.25
N ASN A 37 -3.47 12.35 8.47
CA ASN A 37 -3.80 13.69 8.96
C ASN A 37 -5.26 13.82 9.45
N GLN A 38 -6.17 12.92 9.04
CA GLN A 38 -7.55 12.83 9.53
C GLN A 38 -7.70 11.86 10.73
N GLY A 39 -6.59 11.34 11.25
CA GLY A 39 -6.56 10.44 12.40
C GLY A 39 -6.90 8.99 12.08
N TYR A 40 -6.75 8.57 10.82
CA TYR A 40 -6.76 7.14 10.47
C TYR A 40 -5.37 6.53 10.72
N ASN A 41 -5.34 5.25 11.07
CA ASN A 41 -4.11 4.47 11.10
C ASN A 41 -3.94 3.81 9.73
N VAL A 42 -2.91 4.21 8.99
CA VAL A 42 -2.74 3.81 7.59
C VAL A 42 -1.52 2.92 7.45
N GLU A 43 -1.71 1.79 6.79
CA GLU A 43 -0.65 0.91 6.34
C GLU A 43 -0.55 0.99 4.81
N VAL A 44 0.67 1.01 4.27
CA VAL A 44 0.91 0.93 2.82
C VAL A 44 1.72 -0.32 2.53
N VAL A 45 1.14 -1.25 1.76
CA VAL A 45 1.81 -2.46 1.27
C VAL A 45 2.19 -2.24 -0.18
N ASP A 46 3.49 -2.20 -0.46
CA ASP A 46 3.99 -2.08 -1.82
C ASP A 46 4.34 -3.44 -2.42
N LEU A 47 3.59 -3.85 -3.45
CA LEU A 47 3.82 -5.10 -4.18
C LEU A 47 4.45 -4.86 -5.56
N SER A 48 4.89 -3.63 -5.85
CA SER A 48 5.55 -3.28 -7.12
C SER A 48 6.78 -4.16 -7.35
N GLY A 49 6.88 -4.75 -8.54
CA GLY A 49 8.01 -5.62 -8.89
C GLY A 49 8.06 -6.97 -8.14
N ILE A 50 7.10 -7.28 -7.27
CA ILE A 50 7.05 -8.56 -6.56
C ILE A 50 6.35 -9.61 -7.43
N GLU A 51 7.11 -10.59 -7.93
CA GLU A 51 6.58 -11.66 -8.79
C GLU A 51 5.64 -12.61 -8.01
N ASN A 52 5.97 -12.94 -6.76
CA ASN A 52 5.18 -13.81 -5.88
C ASN A 52 4.25 -13.03 -4.93
N TYR A 53 3.69 -11.92 -5.38
CA TYR A 53 2.91 -10.98 -4.56
C TYR A 53 1.75 -11.61 -3.78
N GLN A 54 1.16 -12.70 -4.27
CA GLN A 54 0.10 -13.41 -3.55
C GLN A 54 0.61 -14.08 -2.27
N GLU A 55 1.81 -14.64 -2.31
CA GLU A 55 2.44 -15.24 -1.14
C GLU A 55 2.88 -14.16 -0.15
N ALA A 56 3.50 -13.09 -0.65
CA ALA A 56 3.85 -11.92 0.15
C ALA A 56 2.62 -11.35 0.88
N MET A 57 1.49 -11.17 0.17
CA MET A 57 0.24 -10.70 0.79
C MET A 57 -0.33 -11.69 1.82
N ARG A 58 -0.25 -13.00 1.55
CA ARG A 58 -0.68 -14.02 2.54
C ARG A 58 0.21 -14.08 3.77
N ALA A 59 1.50 -13.75 3.64
CA ALA A 59 2.40 -13.63 4.79
C ALA A 59 2.05 -12.38 5.60
N HIS A 60 1.85 -11.24 4.92
CA HIS A 60 1.44 -9.97 5.52
C HIS A 60 0.17 -10.09 6.35
N VAL A 61 -0.91 -10.62 5.77
CA VAL A 61 -2.20 -10.80 6.46
C VAL A 61 -2.09 -11.67 7.72
N ARG A 62 -1.12 -12.60 7.77
CA ARG A 62 -0.90 -13.44 8.96
C ARG A 62 -0.15 -12.73 10.08
N SER A 63 0.57 -11.65 9.77
CA SER A 63 1.35 -10.87 10.73
C SER A 63 0.67 -9.58 11.20
N SER A 64 -0.44 -9.18 10.58
CA SER A 64 -1.19 -7.96 10.88
C SER A 64 -2.22 -8.12 12.01
#